data_AF-A0A4R9PKB6-F1
#
_entry.id   AF-A0A4R9PKB6-F1
#
_cell.length_a   1.000
_cell.length_b   1.000
_cell.length_c   1.000
_cell.angle_alpha   90.00
_cell.angle_beta   90.00
_cell.angle_gamma   90.00
#
_symmetry.space_group_name_H-M   'P 1'
#
loop_
_entity.id
_entity.type
_entity.pdbx_description
1 polymer ?
#
loop_
_entity_poly.entity_id
_entity_poly.type
_entity_poly.pdbx_seq_one_letter_code
_entity_poly.pdbx_strand_id
1 'polypeptide(L)'
;GEFRGAASKINTSTVRERILGFLDACREAGIARADRNIHFGSGRSEQANAAMQRLLGSEDRPTAILASDSVVALDLFKAIRECGLSIPRDISLITSPLWGRWPAGQR
;
A
#
# COMPACT_ATOMS: atom_id res chain seq x y z
N GLY A 1 -15.65 -5.61 -37.58
CA GLY A 1 -14.56 -4.63 -37.60
C GLY A 1 -14.45 -4.00 -36.25
N GLU A 2 -13.27 -4.15 -35.63
CA GLU A 2 -12.68 -3.20 -34.68
C GLU A 2 -13.32 -2.97 -33.30
N PHE A 3 -13.11 -3.94 -32.41
CA PHE A 3 -12.91 -3.66 -30.99
C PHE A 3 -11.52 -3.04 -30.79
N ARG A 4 -11.39 -1.72 -30.88
CA ARG A 4 -10.20 -0.98 -30.42
C ARG A 4 -10.60 0.39 -29.88
N GLY A 5 -10.31 0.64 -28.61
CA GLY A 5 -10.38 1.99 -28.06
C GLY A 5 -10.44 2.06 -26.54
N ALA A 6 -9.31 1.89 -25.87
CA ALA A 6 -9.00 2.57 -24.61
C ALA A 6 -9.87 2.34 -23.36
N ALA A 7 -10.68 1.27 -23.28
CA ALA A 7 -11.14 0.72 -22.00
C ALA A 7 -10.04 -0.17 -21.37
N SER A 8 -8.80 0.33 -21.35
CA SER A 8 -7.61 -0.34 -20.82
C SER A 8 -7.76 -0.54 -19.32
N LYS A 9 -8.49 -1.60 -18.95
CA LYS A 9 -8.32 -2.42 -17.74
C LYS A 9 -7.79 -1.64 -16.53
N ILE A 10 -8.56 -0.66 -16.05
CA ILE A 10 -8.22 0.03 -14.81
C ILE A 10 -8.62 -0.89 -13.65
N ASN A 11 -7.68 -1.75 -13.27
CA ASN A 11 -7.15 -2.06 -11.94
C ASN A 11 -8.07 -2.15 -10.69
N THR A 12 -9.40 -2.23 -10.82
CA THR A 12 -10.31 -2.31 -9.65
C THR A 12 -10.38 -3.73 -9.06
N SER A 13 -10.24 -4.79 -9.88
CA SER A 13 -10.24 -6.18 -9.40
C SER A 13 -9.00 -6.51 -8.56
N THR A 14 -7.82 -6.07 -9.02
CA THR A 14 -6.53 -6.37 -8.38
C THR A 14 -6.40 -5.80 -6.97
N VAL A 15 -6.88 -4.57 -6.74
CA VAL A 15 -6.80 -3.94 -5.41
C VAL A 15 -7.72 -4.67 -4.43
N ARG A 16 -8.93 -5.04 -4.86
CA ARG A 16 -9.87 -5.81 -4.04
C ARG A 16 -9.30 -7.18 -3.68
N GLU A 17 -8.73 -7.90 -4.65
CA GLU A 17 -8.11 -9.20 -4.42
C GLU A 17 -6.94 -9.13 -3.43
N ARG A 18 -6.10 -8.08 -3.53
CA ARG A 18 -5.00 -7.86 -2.57
C ARG A 18 -5.50 -7.58 -1.16
N ILE A 19 -6.57 -6.80 -1.03
CA ILE A 19 -7.19 -6.52 0.28
C ILE A 19 -7.77 -7.78 0.89
N LEU A 20 -8.51 -8.58 0.11
CA LEU A 20 -9.08 -9.84 0.57
C LEU A 20 -7.99 -10.82 0.97
N GLY A 21 -6.93 -10.97 0.16
CA GLY A 21 -5.78 -11.81 0.51
C GLY A 21 -5.05 -11.35 1.77
N PHE A 22 -4.92 -10.04 1.98
CA PHE A 22 -4.36 -9.48 3.22
C PHE A 22 -5.24 -9.80 4.44
N LEU A 23 -6.55 -9.59 4.33
CA LEU A 23 -7.50 -9.89 5.41
C LEU A 23 -7.55 -11.39 5.74
N ASP A 24 -7.47 -12.25 4.72
CA ASP A 24 -7.40 -13.70 4.87
C ASP A 24 -6.13 -14.12 5.61
N ALA A 25 -4.97 -13.60 5.21
CA ALA A 25 -3.70 -13.86 5.89
C ALA A 25 -3.70 -13.34 7.34
N CYS A 26 -4.27 -12.16 7.59
CA CYS A 26 -4.43 -11.63 8.96
C CYS A 26 -5.35 -12.52 9.81
N ARG A 27 -6.45 -13.03 9.23
CA ARG A 27 -7.35 -13.95 9.92
C ARG A 27 -6.65 -15.26 10.27
N GLU A 28 -5.89 -15.83 9.35
CA GLU A 28 -5.09 -17.05 9.57
C GLU A 28 -4.02 -16.85 10.64
N ALA A 29 -3.42 -15.66 10.71
CA ALA A 29 -2.43 -15.29 11.72
C ALA A 29 -3.04 -14.87 13.08
N GLY A 30 -4.37 -14.85 13.22
CA GLY A 30 -5.05 -14.45 14.46
C GLY A 30 -5.00 -12.94 14.76
N ILE A 31 -4.73 -12.10 13.75
CA ILE A 31 -4.68 -10.64 13.90
C ILE A 31 -6.10 -10.07 13.92
N ALA A 32 -6.55 -9.63 15.10
CA ALA A 32 -7.86 -9.02 15.26
C ALA A 32 -7.93 -7.61 14.62
N ARG A 33 -9.10 -7.25 14.07
CA ARG A 33 -9.44 -5.91 13.55
C ARG A 33 -8.53 -5.40 12.41
N ALA A 34 -8.01 -6.31 11.58
CA ALA A 34 -7.17 -5.97 10.44
C ALA A 34 -7.86 -5.05 9.41
N ASP A 35 -9.20 -5.05 9.38
CA ASP A 35 -10.02 -4.15 8.57
C ASP A 35 -9.81 -2.67 8.92
N ARG A 36 -9.52 -2.36 10.18
CA ARG A 36 -9.25 -0.98 10.65
C ARG A 36 -7.93 -0.42 10.15
N ASN A 37 -7.03 -1.29 9.72
CA ASN A 37 -5.71 -0.95 9.20
C ASN A 37 -5.74 -0.75 7.68
N ILE A 38 -6.92 -0.86 7.05
CA ILE A 38 -7.09 -0.58 5.63
C ILE A 38 -7.43 0.89 5.46
N HIS A 39 -6.47 1.66 4.97
CA HIS A 39 -6.65 3.07 4.66
C HIS A 39 -6.68 3.27 3.14
N PHE A 40 -7.81 3.78 2.65
CA PHE A 40 -7.98 4.18 1.25
C PHE A 40 -7.66 5.66 1.09
N GLY A 41 -7.01 6.03 -0.02
CA GLY A 41 -6.76 7.44 -0.35
C GLY A 41 -5.35 7.92 0.00
N SER A 42 -4.33 7.07 -0.15
CA SER A 42 -2.94 7.53 -0.12
C SER A 42 -2.59 8.27 -1.41
N GLY A 43 -2.13 9.51 -1.29
CA GLY A 43 -1.53 10.27 -2.38
C GLY A 43 -2.36 11.48 -2.83
N ARG A 44 -1.74 12.65 -2.75
CA ARG A 44 -2.11 13.98 -3.31
C ARG A 44 -3.07 14.89 -2.55
N SER A 45 -3.83 14.43 -1.56
CA SER A 45 -4.64 15.34 -0.74
C SER A 45 -3.95 15.65 0.59
N GLU A 46 -3.89 16.92 0.99
CA GLU A 46 -3.39 17.33 2.31
C GLU A 46 -4.11 16.60 3.45
N GLN A 47 -5.41 16.30 3.28
CA GLN A 47 -6.19 15.54 4.26
C GLN A 47 -5.68 14.10 4.43
N ALA A 48 -5.24 13.46 3.34
CA ALA A 48 -4.69 12.10 3.41
C ALA A 48 -3.35 12.08 4.15
N ASN A 49 -2.50 13.07 3.88
CA ASN A 49 -1.22 13.22 4.58
C ASN A 49 -1.43 13.50 6.08
N ALA A 50 -2.36 14.39 6.43
CA ALA A 50 -2.67 14.69 7.82
C ALA A 50 -3.25 13.48 8.57
N ALA A 51 -4.13 12.70 7.92
CA ALA A 51 -4.66 11.46 8.50
C ALA A 51 -3.55 10.42 8.74
N MET A 52 -2.63 10.27 7.77
CA MET A 52 -1.49 9.37 7.90
C MET A 52 -0.55 9.79 9.03
N GLN A 53 -0.19 11.08 9.12
CA GLN A 53 0.67 11.57 10.21
C GLN A 53 0.03 11.36 11.59
N ARG A 54 -1.29 11.55 11.73
CA ARG A 54 -2.01 11.25 12.98
C ARG A 54 -1.97 9.76 13.33
N LEU A 55 -2.13 8.89 12.32
CA LEU A 55 -2.05 7.44 12.52
C LEU A 55 -0.64 6.99 12.91
N LEU A 56 0.39 7.56 12.28
CA LEU A 56 1.79 7.23 12.58
C LEU A 56 2.23 7.74 13.95
N GLY A 57 1.61 8.82 14.44
CA GLY A 57 1.86 9.40 15.76
C GLY A 57 0.96 8.89 16.89
N SER A 58 0.03 7.96 16.62
CA SER A 58 -0.86 7.43 17.66
C SER A 58 -0.21 6.30 18.47
N GLU A 59 -0.75 6.00 19.66
CA GLU A 59 -0.34 4.82 20.43
C GLU A 59 -0.66 3.51 19.69
N ASP A 60 -1.75 3.50 18.92
CA ASP A 60 -2.19 2.39 18.05
C ASP A 60 -1.51 2.41 16.67
N ARG A 61 -0.28 2.94 16.57
CA ARG A 61 0.45 3.03 15.29
C ARG A 61 0.64 1.65 14.63
N PRO A 62 0.55 1.56 13.30
CA PRO A 62 0.80 0.31 12.59
C PRO A 62 2.29 -0.09 12.65
N THR A 63 2.57 -1.38 12.83
CA THR A 63 3.93 -1.94 12.77
C THR A 63 4.35 -2.29 11.34
N ALA A 64 3.39 -2.41 10.42
CA ALA A 64 3.62 -2.69 9.02
C ALA A 64 2.58 -2.01 8.13
N ILE A 65 2.99 -1.56 6.94
CA ILE A 65 2.15 -0.93 5.93
C ILE A 65 2.36 -1.61 4.59
N LEU A 66 1.25 -2.01 3.95
CA LEU A 66 1.23 -2.52 2.59
C LEU A 66 0.75 -1.42 1.63
N ALA A 67 1.67 -0.89 0.83
CA ALA A 67 1.37 0.09 -0.20
C ALA A 67 0.77 -0.56 -1.46
N SER A 68 -0.21 0.10 -2.09
CA SER A 68 -0.86 -0.38 -3.32
C SER A 68 0.11 -0.47 -4.51
N ASP A 69 1.04 0.47 -4.58
CA ASP A 69 2.03 0.64 -5.63
C ASP A 69 3.26 1.42 -5.12
N SER A 70 4.25 1.63 -6.00
CA SER A 70 5.51 2.29 -5.65
C SER A 70 5.40 3.80 -5.46
N VAL A 71 4.41 4.46 -6.06
CA VAL A 71 4.18 5.90 -5.88
C VAL A 71 3.65 6.14 -4.47
N VAL A 72 2.64 5.37 -4.08
CA VAL A 72 2.10 5.36 -2.71
C VAL A 72 3.17 4.98 -1.69
N ALA A 73 4.00 3.98 -1.99
CA ALA A 73 5.10 3.58 -1.10
C ALA A 73 6.10 4.72 -0.87
N LEU A 74 6.42 5.51 -1.90
CA LEU A 74 7.33 6.65 -1.77
C LEU A 74 6.74 7.77 -0.90
N ASP A 75 5.45 8.07 -1.04
CA ASP A 75 4.77 9.07 -0.23
C ASP A 75 4.70 8.62 1.25
N LEU A 76 4.40 7.35 1.49
CA LEU A 76 4.44 6.75 2.83
C LEU A 76 5.85 6.79 3.42
N PHE A 77 6.87 6.47 2.63
CA PHE A 77 8.26 6.52 3.07
C PHE A 77 8.65 7.90 3.59
N LYS A 78 8.24 8.97 2.88
CA LYS A 78 8.48 10.35 3.32
C LYS A 78 7.75 10.65 4.63
N ALA A 79 6.45 10.33 4.70
CA ALA A 79 5.64 10.57 5.89
C ALA A 79 6.18 9.85 7.14
N ILE A 80 6.59 8.59 7.01
CA ILE A 80 7.21 7.82 8.09
C ILE A 80 8.47 8.51 8.61
N ARG A 81 9.32 9.00 7.71
CA ARG A 81 10.56 9.70 8.08
C ARG A 81 10.31 11.07 8.71
N GLU A 82 9.30 11.79 8.24
CA GLU A 82 8.88 13.08 8.84
C GLU A 82 8.38 12.92 10.27
N CYS A 83 7.77 11.77 10.59
CA CYS A 83 7.40 11.39 11.96
C CYS A 83 8.60 10.90 12.81
N GLY A 84 9.83 10.92 12.28
CA GLY A 84 11.03 10.45 12.99
C GLY A 84 11.13 8.92 13.14
N LEU A 85 10.32 8.17 12.40
CA LEU A 85 10.29 6.71 12.46
C LEU A 85 11.27 6.10 11.45
N SER A 86 11.84 4.95 11.81
CA SER A 86 12.81 4.22 11.00
C SER A 86 12.19 3.00 10.32
N ILE A 87 12.59 2.74 9.07
CA ILE A 87 12.23 1.52 8.33
C ILE A 87 13.48 0.63 8.23
N PRO A 88 13.42 -0.68 8.54
CA PRO A 88 12.23 -1.43 8.99
C PRO A 88 12.03 -1.43 10.53
N ARG A 89 12.86 -0.72 11.31
CA ARG A 89 12.89 -0.86 12.78
C ARG A 89 11.55 -0.56 13.45
N ASP A 90 10.93 0.56 13.10
CA ASP A 90 9.67 1.01 13.70
C ASP A 90 8.47 0.60 12.85
N ILE A 91 8.62 0.64 11.53
CA ILE A 91 7.57 0.30 10.57
C ILE A 91 8.16 -0.50 9.42
N SER A 92 7.55 -1.64 9.11
CA SER A 92 7.81 -2.40 7.89
C SER A 92 7.00 -1.83 6.73
N LEU A 93 7.63 -1.50 5.61
CA LEU A 93 6.96 -1.00 4.41
C LEU A 93 7.09 -2.01 3.27
N ILE A 94 5.97 -2.50 2.78
CA ILE A 94 5.90 -3.49 1.70
C ILE A 94 5.16 -2.85 0.53
N THR A 95 5.63 -3.08 -0.70
CA THR A 95 4.92 -2.67 -1.91
C THR A 95 5.02 -3.76 -2.96
N SER A 96 4.01 -3.86 -3.83
CA SER A 96 4.09 -4.73 -4.99
C SER A 96 5.21 -4.22 -5.90
N PRO A 97 6.14 -5.08 -6.35
CA PRO A 97 7.13 -4.67 -7.34
C PRO A 97 6.44 -4.23 -8.63
N LEU A 98 7.03 -3.26 -9.32
CA LEU A 98 6.70 -2.94 -10.71
C LEU A 98 7.12 -4.15 -11.55
N TRP A 99 6.23 -5.12 -11.77
CA TRP A 99 6.43 -6.14 -12.79
C TRP A 99 6.42 -5.45 -14.17
N GLY A 100 7.59 -5.00 -14.61
CA GLY A 100 7.74 -4.26 -15.86
C GLY A 100 9.17 -3.90 -16.30
N ARG A 101 10.21 -4.07 -15.46
CA ARG A 101 11.62 -3.84 -15.87
C ARG A 101 12.59 -4.88 -15.31
N TRP A 102 12.24 -6.16 -15.36
CA TRP A 102 13.27 -7.19 -15.38
C TRP A 102 13.62 -7.45 -16.85
N PRO A 103 14.84 -7.18 -17.34
CA PRO A 103 15.23 -7.66 -18.64
C PRO A 103 15.24 -9.19 -18.53
N ALA A 104 14.18 -9.83 -19.03
CA ALA A 104 14.20 -11.25 -19.28
C ALA A 104 15.43 -11.49 -20.16
N GLY A 105 16.39 -12.22 -19.61
CA GLY A 105 17.66 -12.50 -20.27
C GLY A 105 17.39 -12.98 -21.69
N GLN A 106 18.10 -12.36 -22.63
CA GLN A 106 18.31 -12.92 -23.96
C GLN A 106 18.75 -14.37 -23.79
N ARG A 107 17.94 -15.29 -24.31
CA ARG A 107 18.35 -16.65 -24.63
C ARG A 107 18.29 -16.79 -26.13
#